data_AF-A0A1B6L7F3-F1
#
_entry.id   AF-A0A1B6L7F3-F1
#
_cell.length_a   1.000
_cell.length_b   1.000
_cell.length_c   1.000
_cell.angle_alpha   90.00
_cell.angle_beta   90.00
_cell.angle_gamma   90.00
#
_symmetry.space_group_name_H-M   'P 1'
#
loop_
_entity.id
_entity.type
_entity.pdbx_description
1 polymer ?
#
loop_
_entity_poly.entity_id
_entity_poly.type
_entity_poly.pdbx_seq_one_letter_code
_entity_poly.pdbx_strand_id
1 'polypeptide(L)'
;LKCMMCLDKLGDGELYICCQKCQSVFHLACVNLPESVFQSLTEFSLRIWTCVSCRWEEEQASGTCLEESDLIMPHKVSQRVAMWEKKVMEERTSQIFKGM
;
A
#
# COMPACT_ATOMS: atom_id res chain seq x y z
N LEU A 1 -24.69 3.73 -12.88
CA LEU A 1 -23.48 4.16 -12.13
C LEU A 1 -22.34 3.17 -12.45
N LYS A 2 -21.08 3.58 -12.54
CA LYS A 2 -19.95 2.68 -12.87
C LYS A 2 -18.85 2.76 -11.83
N CYS A 3 -18.24 1.61 -11.50
CA CYS A 3 -17.08 1.57 -10.64
C CYS A 3 -15.87 2.21 -11.34
N MET A 4 -15.17 3.12 -10.67
CA MET A 4 -14.00 3.78 -11.25
C MET A 4 -12.77 2.85 -11.38
N MET A 5 -12.72 1.74 -10.62
CA MET A 5 -11.59 0.82 -10.70
C MET A 5 -11.69 -0.22 -11.82
N CYS A 6 -12.82 -0.91 -11.94
CA CYS A 6 -13.00 -1.94 -12.98
C CYS A 6 -13.78 -1.44 -14.19
N LEU A 7 -14.35 -0.23 -14.15
CA LEU A 7 -15.17 0.37 -15.20
C LEU A 7 -16.50 -0.34 -15.50
N ASP A 8 -16.81 -1.41 -14.76
CA ASP A 8 -18.08 -2.11 -14.84
C ASP A 8 -19.22 -1.33 -14.18
N LYS A 9 -20.45 -1.67 -14.60
CA LYS A 9 -21.65 -1.11 -14.02
C LYS A 9 -21.83 -1.65 -12.61
N LEU A 10 -22.17 -0.76 -11.69
CA LEU A 10 -22.70 -1.12 -10.38
C LEU A 10 -24.12 -1.65 -10.57
N GLY A 11 -24.37 -2.87 -10.08
CA GLY A 11 -25.67 -3.51 -10.12
C GLY A 11 -26.67 -2.83 -9.18
N ASP A 12 -27.97 -2.97 -9.50
CA ASP A 12 -29.03 -2.49 -8.63
C ASP A 12 -29.02 -3.27 -7.30
N GLY A 13 -28.73 -2.58 -6.20
CA GLY A 13 -28.64 -3.17 -4.86
C GLY A 13 -27.25 -3.67 -4.45
N GLU A 14 -26.23 -3.54 -5.32
CA GLU A 14 -24.85 -3.81 -4.92
C GLU A 14 -24.34 -2.73 -3.96
N LEU A 15 -23.62 -3.15 -2.92
CA LEU A 15 -22.98 -2.22 -2.00
C LEU A 15 -21.77 -1.57 -2.68
N TYR A 16 -21.66 -0.27 -2.48
CA TYR A 16 -20.57 0.55 -3.00
C TYR A 16 -20.11 1.58 -1.98
N ILE A 17 -18.89 2.08 -2.19
CA ILE A 17 -18.32 3.15 -1.38
C ILE A 17 -17.91 4.33 -2.27
N CYS A 18 -18.09 5.54 -1.75
CA CYS A 18 -17.78 6.79 -2.44
C CYS A 18 -16.50 7.40 -1.88
N CYS A 19 -15.58 7.83 -2.74
CA CYS A 19 -14.44 8.62 -2.31
C CYS A 19 -14.87 10.05 -1.98
N GLN A 20 -14.53 10.54 -0.79
CA GLN A 20 -14.80 11.91 -0.35
C GLN A 20 -14.17 12.97 -1.27
N LYS A 21 -13.01 12.69 -1.88
CA LYS A 21 -12.27 13.65 -2.69
C LYS A 21 -12.74 13.70 -4.15
N CYS A 22 -12.60 12.60 -4.88
CA CYS A 22 -12.93 12.55 -6.30
C CYS A 22 -14.39 12.23 -6.58
N GLN A 23 -15.21 12.00 -5.54
CA GLN A 23 -16.64 11.66 -5.64
C GLN A 23 -16.93 10.42 -6.51
N SER A 24 -15.89 9.65 -6.83
CA SER A 24 -15.99 8.42 -7.60
C SER A 24 -16.47 7.29 -6.71
N VAL A 25 -17.10 6.31 -7.33
CA VAL A 25 -17.71 5.17 -6.65
C VAL A 25 -16.99 3.86 -6.99
N PHE A 26 -17.00 2.95 -6.03
CA PHE A 26 -16.23 1.71 -6.12
C PHE A 26 -17.02 0.54 -5.58
N HIS A 27 -16.92 -0.63 -6.24
CA HIS A 27 -17.32 -1.88 -5.63
C HIS A 27 -16.48 -2.12 -4.37
N LEU A 28 -17.10 -2.64 -3.33
CA LEU A 28 -16.39 -3.05 -2.12
C LEU A 28 -15.25 -4.04 -2.44
N ALA A 29 -15.52 -5.01 -3.32
CA ALA A 29 -14.54 -5.99 -3.80
C ALA A 29 -13.36 -5.34 -4.53
N CYS A 30 -13.61 -4.35 -5.39
CA CYS A 30 -12.53 -3.67 -6.13
C CYS A 30 -11.55 -2.98 -5.18
N VAL A 31 -12.05 -2.40 -4.08
CA VAL A 31 -11.20 -1.72 -3.07
C VAL A 31 -10.75 -2.65 -1.93
N ASN A 32 -10.98 -3.96 -2.07
CA ASN A 32 -10.66 -4.97 -1.07
C ASN A 32 -11.24 -4.65 0.33
N LEU A 33 -12.49 -4.17 0.37
CA LEU A 33 -13.23 -3.88 1.59
C LEU A 33 -14.29 -4.97 1.80
N PRO A 34 -14.13 -5.87 2.78
CA PRO A 34 -15.15 -6.87 3.07
C PRO A 34 -16.47 -6.22 3.51
N GLU A 35 -17.59 -6.80 3.12
CA GLU A 35 -18.92 -6.29 3.48
C GLU A 35 -19.12 -6.20 5.00
N SER A 36 -18.63 -7.18 5.77
CA SER A 36 -18.69 -7.16 7.24
C SER A 36 -17.97 -5.94 7.84
N VAL A 37 -16.84 -5.56 7.24
CA VAL A 37 -16.10 -4.35 7.65
C VAL A 37 -16.90 -3.12 7.23
N PHE A 38 -17.41 -3.07 6.01
CA PHE A 38 -18.21 -1.96 5.51
C PHE A 38 -19.43 -1.67 6.40
N GLN A 39 -20.16 -2.71 6.82
CA GLN A 39 -21.31 -2.59 7.71
C GLN A 39 -20.94 -2.13 9.13
N SER A 40 -19.70 -2.36 9.57
CA SER A 40 -19.18 -1.89 10.86
C SER A 40 -18.69 -0.44 10.84
N LEU A 41 -18.54 0.16 9.65
CA LEU A 41 -18.08 1.54 9.52
C LEU A 41 -19.13 2.51 10.04
N THR A 42 -18.66 3.49 10.80
CA THR A 42 -19.51 4.60 11.22
C THR A 42 -19.84 5.51 10.03
N GLU A 43 -20.92 6.28 10.14
CA GLU A 43 -21.27 7.31 9.15
C GLU A 43 -20.11 8.30 8.93
N PHE A 44 -19.37 8.63 10.00
CA PHE A 44 -18.18 9.46 9.91
C PHE A 44 -17.10 8.81 9.05
N SER A 45 -16.77 7.54 9.31
CA SER A 45 -15.78 6.77 8.55
C SER A 45 -16.13 6.69 7.06
N LEU A 46 -17.42 6.50 6.73
CA LEU A 46 -17.90 6.49 5.35
C LEU A 46 -17.74 7.85 4.68
N ARG A 47 -18.00 8.96 5.40
CA ARG A 47 -17.87 10.32 4.88
C ARG A 47 -16.43 10.75 4.60
N ILE A 48 -15.45 10.21 5.31
CA ILE A 48 -14.04 10.57 5.15
C ILE A 48 -13.23 9.55 4.36
N TRP A 49 -13.86 8.48 3.86
CA TRP A 49 -13.15 7.44 3.13
C TRP A 49 -12.57 8.00 1.82
N THR A 50 -11.29 7.70 1.57
CA THR A 50 -10.56 8.13 0.38
C THR A 50 -10.05 6.92 -0.41
N CYS A 51 -10.15 7.00 -1.74
CA CYS A 51 -9.65 5.95 -2.62
C CYS A 51 -8.12 5.95 -2.63
N VAL A 52 -7.52 4.86 -3.14
CA VAL A 52 -6.06 4.70 -3.20
C VAL A 52 -5.41 5.82 -4.02
N SER A 53 -5.97 6.17 -5.18
CA SER A 53 -5.43 7.22 -6.05
C SER A 53 -5.36 8.58 -5.34
N CYS A 54 -6.44 9.00 -4.68
CA CYS A 54 -6.45 10.29 -3.98
C CYS A 54 -5.56 10.31 -2.74
N ARG A 55 -5.37 9.16 -2.05
CA ARG A 55 -4.40 9.05 -0.95
C ARG A 55 -2.97 9.19 -1.47
N TRP A 56 -2.66 8.53 -2.58
CA TRP A 56 -1.35 8.59 -3.21
C TRP A 56 -0.98 10.02 -3.68
N GLU A 57 -1.94 10.78 -4.20
CA GLU A 57 -1.74 12.19 -4.56
C GLU A 57 -1.43 13.08 -3.34
N GLU A 58 -2.08 12.84 -2.20
CA GLU A 58 -1.79 13.57 -0.96
C GLU A 58 -0.39 13.28 -0.42
N GLU A 59 0.04 12.02 -0.47
CA GLU A 59 1.38 11.63 -0.03
C GLU A 59 2.45 12.30 -0.89
N GLN A 60 2.24 12.39 -2.21
CA GLN A 60 3.15 13.14 -3.09
C GLN A 60 3.12 14.65 -2.81
N ALA A 61 1.94 15.23 -2.58
CA ALA A 61 1.79 16.66 -2.31
C ALA A 61 2.34 17.08 -0.94
N SER A 62 2.34 16.17 0.05
CA SER A 62 2.86 16.42 1.41
C SER A 62 4.38 16.34 1.51
N GLY A 63 5.09 16.09 0.41
CA GLY A 63 6.53 16.33 0.33
C GLY A 63 7.39 15.40 1.19
N THR A 64 6.88 14.22 1.58
CA THR A 64 7.71 13.13 2.12
C THR A 64 8.36 12.29 1.01
N CYS A 65 8.19 12.70 -0.25
CA CYS A 65 8.95 12.19 -1.38
C CYS A 65 10.42 12.55 -1.18
N LEU A 66 11.18 11.65 -0.53
CA LEU A 66 12.55 11.44 -0.97
C LEU A 66 12.42 11.11 -2.46
N GLU A 67 12.98 11.96 -3.33
CA GLU A 67 12.98 11.75 -4.77
C GLU A 67 13.46 10.33 -5.08
N GLU A 68 12.53 9.41 -5.34
CA GLU A 68 12.83 8.14 -5.99
C GLU A 68 12.93 8.40 -7.49
N SER A 69 13.97 9.13 -7.87
CA SER A 69 14.64 8.82 -9.13
C SER A 69 15.26 7.44 -8.97
N ASP A 70 14.45 6.39 -9.20
CA ASP A 70 14.89 5.02 -9.48
C ASP A 70 13.66 4.17 -9.88
N LEU A 71 13.18 4.39 -11.10
CA LEU A 71 12.44 3.36 -11.82
C LEU A 71 13.26 2.06 -11.78
N ILE A 72 12.69 1.03 -11.13
CA ILE A 72 13.01 -0.40 -11.33
C ILE A 72 14.49 -0.75 -11.10
N MET A 73 14.85 -1.12 -9.86
CA MET A 73 15.88 -2.14 -9.64
C MET A 73 15.46 -3.12 -8.53
N PRO A 74 15.35 -4.43 -8.80
CA PRO A 74 15.03 -5.45 -7.78
C PRO A 74 16.17 -5.69 -6.76
N HIS A 75 17.18 -4.81 -6.67
CA HIS A 75 18.44 -5.06 -5.98
C HIS A 75 18.59 -4.40 -4.58
N LYS A 76 17.63 -3.60 -4.08
CA LYS A 76 17.80 -2.92 -2.77
C LYS A 76 17.44 -3.77 -1.54
N VAL A 77 16.62 -4.83 -1.68
CA VAL A 77 16.51 -5.86 -0.62
C VAL A 77 17.83 -6.64 -0.49
N SER A 78 18.51 -6.86 -1.62
CA SER A 78 19.78 -7.59 -1.67
C SER A 78 20.92 -6.87 -0.93
N GLN A 79 21.00 -5.54 -0.91
CA GLN A 79 22.10 -4.84 -0.22
C GLN A 79 22.04 -4.92 1.30
N ARG A 80 20.86 -4.75 1.93
CA ARG A 80 20.74 -4.89 3.40
C ARG A 80 20.97 -6.33 3.85
N VAL A 81 20.43 -7.29 3.10
CA VAL A 81 20.67 -8.72 3.33
C VAL A 81 22.15 -9.05 3.13
N ALA A 82 22.78 -8.60 2.05
CA ALA A 82 24.21 -8.83 1.79
C ALA A 82 25.12 -8.20 2.85
N MET A 83 24.78 -6.99 3.35
CA MET A 83 25.50 -6.36 4.45
C MET A 83 25.37 -7.14 5.76
N TRP A 84 24.18 -7.68 6.04
CA TRP A 84 23.96 -8.54 7.20
C TRP A 84 24.67 -9.90 7.04
N GLU A 85 24.56 -10.55 5.89
CA GLU A 85 25.26 -11.81 5.57
C GLU A 85 26.78 -11.65 5.66
N LYS A 86 27.33 -10.54 5.15
CA LYS A 86 28.75 -10.21 5.27
C LYS A 86 29.16 -10.04 6.73
N LYS A 87 28.40 -9.27 7.52
CA LYS A 87 28.69 -9.07 8.95
C LYS A 87 28.61 -10.38 9.73
N VAL A 88 27.60 -11.20 9.48
CA VAL A 88 27.44 -12.53 10.09
C VAL A 88 28.60 -13.45 9.70
N MET A 89 29.04 -13.41 8.44
CA MET A 89 30.18 -14.22 7.97
C MET A 89 31.50 -13.78 8.62
N GLU A 90 31.76 -12.47 8.73
CA GLU A 90 32.93 -11.90 9.41
C GLU A 90 32.96 -12.20 10.92
N GLU A 91 31.81 -12.15 11.60
CA GLU A 91 31.70 -12.53 13.01
C GLU A 91 31.96 -14.02 13.23
N ARG A 92 31.46 -14.88 12.32
CA ARG A 92 31.71 -16.33 12.36
C ARG A 92 33.16 -16.68 12.09
N THR A 93 33.82 -16.06 11.11
CA THR A 93 35.25 -16.29 10.83
C THR A 93 36.14 -15.73 11.94
N SER A 94 35.77 -14.60 12.56
CA SER A 94 36.52 -14.05 13.70
C SER A 94 36.46 -14.93 14.96
N GLN A 95 35.38 -15.67 15.17
CA GLN A 95 35.28 -16.65 16.27
C GLN A 95 36.13 -17.91 16.01
N ILE A 96 36.36 -18.28 14.75
CA ILE A 96 37.23 -19.40 14.38
C ILE A 96 38.71 -19.04 14.63
N PHE A 97 39.12 -17.79 14.37
CA PHE A 97 40.51 -17.35 14.58
C PHE A 97 40.89 -16.99 16.03
N LYS A 98 39.92 -16.82 16.95
CA LYS A 98 40.19 -16.62 18.38
C LYS A 98 40.29 -17.92 19.18
N GLY A 99 40.19 -19.07 18.51
CA GLY A 99 40.29 -20.42 19.10
C GLY A 99 41.52 -21.21 18.65
N MET A 100 42.60 -20.53 18.23
CA MET A 100 43.94 -21.12 18.06
C MET A 100 44.93 -20.45 19.00
#